data_AF-A0A836P1E8-F1
#
_entry.id   AF-A0A836P1E8-F1
#
_cell.length_a   1.000
_cell.length_b   1.000
_cell.length_c   1.000
_cell.angle_alpha   90.00
_cell.angle_beta   90.00
_cell.angle_gamma   90.00
#
_symmetry.space_group_name_H-M   'P 1'
#
loop_
_entity.id
_entity.type
_entity.pdbx_description
1 polymer ?
#
loop_
_entity_poly.entity_id
_entity_poly.type
_entity_poly.pdbx_seq_one_letter_code
_entity_poly.pdbx_strand_id
1 'polypeptide(L)'
;MLLCVGGGIAAYKSLELVRRLRDAGAQVQVAMTSGAQQFVTPLSFQALSGQPTRTTLWDSAAEQAMGHIELARWADRVIVAPATADLLARLAHGLADDLVTTLCLATTAPLTVAPAMNHRMWMT
;
A
#
# COMPACT_ATOMS: atom_id res chain seq x y z
N MET A 1 -6.53 -2.06 -9.28
CA MET A 1 -5.34 -2.58 -8.53
C MET A 1 -5.06 -1.67 -7.34
N LEU A 2 -4.80 -2.25 -6.17
CA LEU A 2 -4.43 -1.51 -4.97
C LEU A 2 -2.93 -1.62 -4.73
N LEU A 3 -2.24 -0.48 -4.62
CA LEU A 3 -0.83 -0.39 -4.26
C LEU A 3 -0.70 0.03 -2.81
N CYS A 4 -0.18 -0.87 -1.99
CA CYS A 4 0.17 -0.65 -0.59
C CYS A 4 1.66 -0.30 -0.47
N VAL A 5 1.98 0.89 0.06
CA VAL A 5 3.35 1.41 0.12
C VAL A 5 3.87 1.33 1.55
N GLY A 6 4.96 0.59 1.76
CA GLY A 6 5.64 0.45 3.05
C GLY A 6 6.72 1.51 3.31
N GLY A 7 7.15 1.60 4.57
CA GLY A 7 8.04 2.66 5.07
C GLY A 7 9.52 2.38 4.89
N GLY A 8 10.05 2.52 3.68
CA GLY A 8 11.48 2.43 3.41
C GLY A 8 11.91 3.36 2.29
N ILE A 9 13.22 3.59 2.16
CA ILE A 9 13.78 4.50 1.15
C ILE A 9 13.36 4.14 -0.29
N ALA A 10 13.02 2.88 -0.57
CA ALA A 10 12.52 2.46 -1.87
C ALA A 10 11.10 2.98 -2.22
N ALA A 11 10.39 3.65 -1.30
CA ALA A 11 9.03 4.16 -1.52
C ALA A 11 8.94 5.11 -2.72
N TYR A 12 9.97 5.92 -3.02
CA TYR A 12 9.95 6.80 -4.20
C TYR A 12 9.91 6.01 -5.52
N LYS A 13 10.43 4.78 -5.56
CA LYS A 13 10.38 3.93 -6.75
C LYS A 13 8.95 3.47 -7.07
N SER A 14 8.08 3.43 -6.05
CA SER A 14 6.67 3.09 -6.24
C SER A 14 5.91 4.15 -7.04
N LEU A 15 6.40 5.40 -7.14
CA LEU A 15 5.84 6.41 -8.02
C LEU A 15 5.94 5.99 -9.51
N GLU A 16 7.10 5.49 -9.90
CA GLU A 16 7.31 4.96 -11.26
C GLU A 16 6.47 3.70 -11.50
N LEU A 17 6.27 2.86 -10.48
CA LEU A 17 5.36 1.72 -10.56
C LEU A 17 3.92 2.16 -10.86
N VAL A 18 3.40 3.18 -10.17
CA VAL A 18 2.06 3.73 -10.45
C VAL A 18 1.97 4.20 -11.90
N ARG A 19 2.98 4.95 -12.38
CA ARG A 19 3.01 5.45 -13.74
C ARG A 19 2.95 4.32 -14.76
N ARG A 20 3.80 3.30 -14.62
CA ARG A 20 3.83 2.13 -15.51
C ARG A 20 2.55 1.32 -15.50
N LEU A 21 1.94 1.13 -14.32
CA LEU A 21 0.66 0.43 -14.22
C LEU A 21 -0.46 1.19 -14.95
N ARG A 22 -0.48 2.52 -14.83
CA ARG A 22 -1.45 3.36 -15.58
C ARG A 22 -1.19 3.38 -17.07
N ASP A 23 0.06 3.45 -17.49
CA ASP A 23 0.45 3.37 -18.91
C ASP A 23 0.00 2.02 -19.51
N ALA A 24 -0.02 0.95 -18.70
CA ALA A 24 -0.57 -0.37 -19.06
C ALA A 24 -2.11 -0.46 -18.95
N GLY A 25 -2.81 0.64 -18.68
CA GLY A 25 -4.26 0.72 -18.61
C GLY A 25 -4.88 0.34 -17.26
N ALA A 26 -4.08 0.10 -16.21
CA ALA A 26 -4.62 -0.24 -14.90
C ALA A 26 -5.15 1.00 -14.17
N GLN A 27 -6.31 0.87 -13.51
CA GLN A 27 -6.73 1.79 -12.46
C GLN A 27 -5.99 1.46 -11.17
N VAL A 28 -5.32 2.46 -10.59
CA VAL A 28 -4.48 2.29 -9.40
C VAL A 28 -5.04 3.15 -8.27
N GLN A 29 -5.36 2.52 -7.14
CA GLN A 29 -5.55 3.22 -5.87
C GLN A 29 -4.35 2.95 -4.97
N VAL A 30 -4.00 3.92 -4.11
CA VAL A 30 -2.80 3.84 -3.28
C VAL A 30 -3.17 3.95 -1.81
N ALA A 31 -2.62 3.04 -1.00
CA ALA A 31 -2.63 3.11 0.45
C ALA A 31 -1.18 3.19 0.97
N MET A 32 -0.94 4.00 2.00
CA MET A 32 0.40 4.24 2.53
C MET A 32 0.46 3.97 4.03
N THR A 33 1.53 3.35 4.50
CA THR A 33 1.83 3.34 5.95
C THR A 33 2.27 4.74 6.40
N SER A 34 2.26 5.00 7.71
CA SER A 34 2.83 6.22 8.29
C SER A 34 4.32 6.35 7.95
N GLY A 35 5.07 5.25 7.96
CA GLY A 35 6.48 5.22 7.58
C GLY A 35 6.71 5.58 6.11
N ALA A 36 5.84 5.19 5.19
CA ALA A 36 5.96 5.55 3.77
C ALA A 36 5.83 7.06 3.55
N GLN A 37 4.97 7.72 4.34
CA GLN A 37 4.70 9.15 4.25
C GLN A 37 5.90 10.02 4.66
N GLN A 38 6.87 9.44 5.38
CA GLN A 38 8.15 10.11 5.71
C GLN A 38 9.09 10.21 4.49
N PHE A 39 8.92 9.35 3.49
CA PHE A 39 9.77 9.33 2.29
C PHE A 39 9.11 9.98 1.08
N VAL A 40 7.79 9.81 0.94
CA VAL A 40 7.02 10.32 -0.20
C VAL A 40 5.68 10.84 0.31
N THR A 41 5.28 12.01 -0.17
CA THR A 41 3.99 12.60 0.25
C THR A 41 2.81 11.91 -0.45
N PRO A 42 1.64 11.78 0.20
CA PRO A 42 0.43 11.24 -0.41
C PRO A 42 -0.01 11.98 -1.68
N LEU A 43 0.26 13.29 -1.75
CA LEU A 43 -0.05 14.15 -2.89
C LEU A 43 0.64 13.68 -4.18
N SER A 44 1.86 13.15 -4.07
CA SER A 44 2.61 12.65 -5.23
C SER A 44 1.93 11.43 -5.84
N PHE A 45 1.46 10.51 -4.99
CA PHE A 45 0.68 9.35 -5.42
C PHE A 45 -0.70 9.74 -5.96
N GLN A 46 -1.35 10.74 -5.38
CA GLN A 46 -2.65 11.21 -5.87
C GLN A 46 -2.52 11.82 -7.27
N ALA A 47 -1.51 12.65 -7.50
CA ALA A 47 -1.25 13.25 -8.80
C ALA A 47 -0.95 12.19 -9.88
N LEU A 48 -0.18 11.16 -9.53
CA LEU A 48 0.19 10.09 -10.47
C LEU A 48 -0.92 9.06 -10.67
N SER A 49 -1.70 8.73 -9.65
CA SER A 49 -2.78 7.74 -9.75
C SER A 49 -4.07 8.31 -10.33
N GLY A 50 -4.30 9.61 -10.14
CA GLY A 50 -5.58 10.25 -10.42
C GLY A 50 -6.68 9.85 -9.42
N GLN A 51 -6.32 9.23 -8.29
CA GLN A 51 -7.23 8.75 -7.26
C GLN A 51 -6.78 9.25 -5.88
N PRO A 52 -7.69 9.43 -4.91
CA PRO A 52 -7.31 9.80 -3.55
C PRO A 52 -6.37 8.76 -2.92
N THR A 53 -5.25 9.21 -2.38
CA THR A 53 -4.32 8.35 -1.62
C THR A 53 -4.81 8.18 -0.19
N ARG A 54 -4.94 6.94 0.29
CA ARG A 54 -5.39 6.62 1.65
C ARG A 54 -4.21 6.41 2.60
N THR A 55 -4.29 6.96 3.80
CA THR A 55 -3.14 7.02 4.73
C THR A 55 -3.43 6.60 6.16
N THR A 56 -4.71 6.44 6.53
CA THR A 56 -5.16 6.17 7.90
C THR A 56 -6.40 5.28 7.88
N LEU A 57 -6.54 4.45 8.91
CA LEU A 57 -7.74 3.64 9.17
C LEU A 57 -8.95 4.52 9.46
N TRP A 58 -8.73 5.57 10.26
CA TRP A 58 -9.74 6.48 10.76
C TRP A 58 -9.72 7.75 9.94
N ASP A 59 -10.24 7.67 8.73
CA ASP A 59 -10.56 8.86 7.95
C ASP A 59 -12.03 9.17 8.16
N SER A 60 -12.33 10.25 8.91
CA SER A 60 -13.69 10.68 9.23
C SER A 60 -14.57 10.91 7.99
N ALA A 61 -13.99 11.11 6.80
CA ALA A 61 -14.74 11.16 5.54
C ALA A 61 -15.08 9.76 4.97
N ALA A 62 -14.36 8.71 5.36
CA ALA A 62 -14.53 7.32 4.91
C ALA A 62 -15.25 6.43 5.95
N GLU A 63 -15.36 6.87 7.21
CA GLU A 63 -16.01 6.14 8.30
C GLU A 63 -17.53 5.94 8.11
N GLN A 64 -18.19 6.74 7.25
CA GLN A 64 -19.62 6.57 6.98
C GLN A 64 -19.96 5.29 6.19
N ALA A 65 -18.97 4.58 5.64
CA ALA A 65 -19.20 3.42 4.76
C ALA A 65 -18.22 2.24 4.95
N MET A 66 -17.46 2.16 6.05
CA MET A 66 -16.46 1.09 6.22
C MET A 66 -15.41 1.11 5.09
N GLY A 67 -14.91 2.29 4.74
CA GLY A 67 -14.16 2.52 3.50
C GLY A 67 -12.91 1.66 3.28
N HIS A 68 -12.33 1.08 4.34
CA HIS A 68 -11.24 0.11 4.21
C HIS A 68 -11.71 -1.25 3.67
N ILE A 69 -12.90 -1.74 4.07
CA ILE A 69 -13.47 -2.98 3.51
C ILE A 69 -13.87 -2.77 2.05
N GLU A 70 -14.45 -1.63 1.70
CA GLU A 70 -14.79 -1.31 0.31
C GLU A 70 -13.54 -1.25 -0.56
N LEU A 71 -12.48 -0.60 -0.10
CA LEU A 71 -11.21 -0.53 -0.84
C LEU A 71 -10.56 -1.91 -1.01
N ALA A 72 -10.58 -2.75 0.02
CA ALA A 72 -10.08 -4.11 -0.05
C ALA A 72 -10.85 -4.99 -1.05
N ARG A 73 -12.17 -4.78 -1.18
CA ARG A 73 -13.05 -5.47 -2.14
C ARG A 73 -12.96 -4.90 -3.55
N TRP A 74 -12.67 -3.62 -3.69
CA TRP A 74 -12.52 -2.95 -4.99
C TRP A 74 -11.33 -3.49 -5.80
N ALA A 75 -10.29 -3.95 -5.12
CA ALA A 75 -9.06 -4.36 -5.79
C ALA A 75 -9.15 -5.78 -6.38
N ASP A 76 -8.87 -5.94 -7.67
CA ASP A 76 -8.68 -7.29 -8.27
C ASP A 76 -7.30 -7.91 -7.97
N ARG A 77 -6.34 -7.06 -7.57
CA ARG A 77 -4.95 -7.39 -7.22
C ARG A 77 -4.46 -6.38 -6.20
N VAL A 78 -3.70 -6.86 -5.21
CA VAL A 78 -3.01 -6.02 -4.24
C VAL A 78 -1.50 -6.18 -4.41
N ILE A 79 -0.78 -5.07 -4.49
CA ILE A 79 0.69 -5.04 -4.56
C ILE A 79 1.22 -4.32 -3.33
N VAL A 80 2.15 -4.94 -2.61
CA VAL A 80 2.88 -4.29 -1.50
C VAL A 80 4.28 -3.92 -1.99
N ALA A 81 4.52 -2.64 -2.25
CA ALA A 81 5.79 -2.16 -2.79
C ALA A 81 6.15 -0.75 -2.29
N PRO A 82 7.29 -0.57 -1.60
CA PRO A 82 8.13 -1.63 -1.04
C PRO A 82 7.45 -2.35 0.11
N ALA A 83 7.70 -3.65 0.24
CA ALA A 83 7.39 -4.42 1.44
C ALA A 83 8.64 -4.44 2.34
N THR A 84 8.63 -3.65 3.43
CA THR A 84 9.73 -3.66 4.40
C THR A 84 9.70 -4.93 5.25
N ALA A 85 10.80 -5.27 5.92
CA ALA A 85 10.86 -6.45 6.79
C ALA A 85 9.77 -6.42 7.87
N ASP A 86 9.60 -5.26 8.50
CA ASP A 86 8.58 -4.98 9.50
C ASP A 86 7.15 -5.16 8.95
N LEU A 87 6.87 -4.64 7.75
CA LEU A 87 5.56 -4.83 7.11
C LEU A 87 5.31 -6.30 6.76
N LEU A 88 6.31 -7.02 6.24
CA LEU A 88 6.20 -8.45 5.96
C LEU A 88 5.97 -9.26 7.24
N ALA A 89 6.66 -8.93 8.33
CA ALA A 89 6.47 -9.57 9.62
C ALA A 89 5.04 -9.37 10.13
N ARG A 90 4.51 -8.14 10.06
CA ARG A 90 3.10 -7.87 10.45
C ARG A 90 2.11 -8.67 9.60
N LEU A 91 2.28 -8.70 8.28
CA LEU A 91 1.42 -9.47 7.40
C LEU A 91 1.47 -10.98 7.68
N ALA A 92 2.68 -11.53 7.89
CA ALA A 92 2.87 -12.95 8.18
C ALA A 92 2.24 -13.38 9.51
N HIS A 93 2.19 -12.48 10.50
CA HIS A 93 1.63 -12.75 11.82
C HIS A 93 0.17 -12.29 11.98
N GLY A 94 -0.47 -11.79 10.92
CA GLY A 94 -1.86 -11.33 10.99
C GLY A 94 -2.08 -10.06 11.82
N LEU A 95 -1.07 -9.19 11.93
CA LEU A 95 -1.16 -7.93 12.66
C LEU A 95 -1.79 -6.86 11.76
N ALA A 96 -2.91 -6.27 12.21
CA ALA A 96 -3.76 -5.32 11.47
C ALA A 96 -3.87 -3.96 12.18
N ASP A 97 -2.73 -3.36 12.52
CA ASP A 97 -2.63 -2.14 13.33
C ASP A 97 -2.64 -0.83 12.50
N ASP A 98 -2.53 -0.92 11.18
CA ASP A 98 -2.59 0.22 10.26
C ASP A 98 -3.50 -0.07 9.06
N LEU A 99 -3.75 0.95 8.24
CA LEU A 99 -4.62 0.82 7.07
C LEU A 99 -4.10 -0.22 6.08
N VAL A 100 -2.79 -0.20 5.81
CA VAL A 100 -2.17 -1.07 4.82
C VAL A 100 -2.26 -2.53 5.26
N THR A 101 -1.90 -2.83 6.50
CA THR A 101 -1.98 -4.20 7.02
C THR A 101 -3.42 -4.69 7.09
N THR A 102 -4.35 -3.84 7.51
CA THR A 102 -5.79 -4.15 7.51
C THR A 102 -6.32 -4.47 6.11
N LEU A 103 -5.99 -3.65 5.10
CA LEU A 103 -6.39 -3.89 3.70
C LEU A 103 -5.82 -5.21 3.16
N CYS A 104 -4.56 -5.51 3.46
CA CYS A 104 -3.92 -6.74 3.00
C CYS A 104 -4.51 -8.00 3.66
N LEU A 105 -4.98 -7.91 4.90
CA LEU A 105 -5.59 -9.04 5.61
C LEU A 105 -7.09 -9.20 5.29
N ALA A 106 -7.78 -8.11 4.94
CA ALA A 106 -9.21 -8.12 4.63
C ALA A 106 -9.54 -8.42 3.16
N THR A 107 -8.55 -8.35 2.25
CA THR A 107 -8.77 -8.61 0.82
C THR A 107 -8.83 -10.10 0.50
N THR A 108 -9.67 -10.46 -0.47
CA THR A 108 -9.66 -11.80 -1.10
C THR A 108 -8.86 -11.81 -2.40
N ALA A 109 -8.38 -10.66 -2.86
CA ALA A 109 -7.61 -10.56 -4.08
C ALA A 109 -6.18 -11.07 -3.89
N PRO A 110 -5.53 -11.60 -4.95
CA PRO A 110 -4.16 -12.06 -4.84
C PRO A 110 -3.20 -10.94 -4.43
N LEU A 111 -2.40 -11.22 -3.39
CA LEU A 111 -1.39 -10.33 -2.84
C LEU A 111 -0.01 -10.62 -3.45
N THR A 112 0.62 -9.61 -4.06
CA THR A 112 2.00 -9.66 -4.53
C THR A 112 2.86 -8.76 -3.66
N VAL A 113 3.95 -9.27 -3.10
CA VAL A 113 4.89 -8.48 -2.28
C VAL A 113 6.19 -8.21 -3.05
N ALA A 114 6.72 -7.00 -2.92
CA ALA A 114 8.02 -6.59 -3.48
C ALA A 114 8.94 -6.16 -2.33
N PRO A 115 9.70 -7.10 -1.73
CA PRO A 115 10.53 -6.83 -0.56
C PRO A 115 11.64 -5.82 -0.85
N ALA A 116 11.87 -4.88 0.07
CA ALA A 116 13.02 -3.98 0.04
C ALA A 116 13.52 -3.67 1.45
N MET A 117 14.72 -4.15 1.77
CA MET A 117 15.36 -4.02 3.08
C MET A 117 16.88 -4.23 2.95
N ASN A 118 17.62 -4.00 4.03
CA ASN A 118 19.04 -4.31 4.08
C ASN A 118 19.28 -5.82 3.82
N HIS A 119 20.37 -6.16 3.14
CA HIS A 119 20.68 -7.56 2.81
C HIS A 119 20.74 -8.49 4.03
N ARG A 120 21.20 -8.01 5.19
CA ARG A 120 21.22 -8.83 6.42
C ARG A 120 19.83 -9.14 6.93
N MET A 121 18.91 -8.18 6.84
CA MET A 121 17.51 -8.40 7.22
C MET A 121 16.85 -9.42 6.29
N TRP A 122 17.19 -9.40 5.00
CA TRP A 122 16.63 -10.32 3.99
C TRP A 122 17.10 -11.77 4.15
N MET A 123 18.26 -11.99 4.77
CA MET A 123 18.82 -13.32 4.99
C MET A 123 18.27 -14.01 6.25
N THR A 124 17.32 -13.38 6.97
CA THR A 124 16.66 -13.96 8.15
C THR A 124 15.49 -14.82 7.71
#